data_AF-A0A1H8WTN6-F1
#
_entry.id   AF-A0A1H8WTN6-F1
#
_cell.length_a   1.000
_cell.length_b   1.000
_cell.length_c   1.000
_cell.angle_alpha   90.00
_cell.angle_beta   90.00
_cell.angle_gamma   90.00
#
_symmetry.space_group_name_H-M   'P 1'
#
loop_
_entity.id
_entity.type
_entity.pdbx_description
1 polymer ?
#
loop_
_entity_poly.entity_id
_entity_poly.type
_entity_poly.pdbx_seq_one_letter_code
_entity_poly.pdbx_strand_id
1 'polypeptide(L)'
;MVRHEVLRTTIGVDGDEPFQRVGPAGVGLPLKHDDVTLAADANATLAMLISNEAQAQFDVEVGPLIRGRLVRLTVDDHVLLITMHNMVSDDQSVNILTREFTELYTAARTGRPPQLAPLPVQYADYALWQRNWLTEEILERQSEYWGRMLAGAPTVLRVPTDWPRPTRQDPGGSCVEFVWHEPLTTQLIAQSQRFGTTLFVTVLAGWALLLARLSGQEKLIIEMPSANRTRAEITRLIGPFTNTPTLQVDLSGDPTVGALLEQVNTAVLWAQVYQDLPLIR
;
A
#
# COMPACT_ATOMS: atom_id res chain seq x y z
N MET A 1 -6.58 -0.11 -19.48
CA MET A 1 -5.20 0.36 -19.69
C MET A 1 -5.14 1.74 -20.31
N VAL A 2 -5.72 2.00 -21.49
CA VAL A 2 -5.74 3.33 -22.17
C VAL A 2 -5.93 4.53 -21.21
N ARG A 3 -6.91 4.45 -20.30
CA ARG A 3 -7.30 5.52 -19.38
C ARG A 3 -6.22 5.92 -18.37
N HIS A 4 -5.40 4.99 -17.90
CA HIS A 4 -4.37 5.22 -16.88
C HIS A 4 -3.00 4.92 -17.47
N GLU A 5 -2.19 5.96 -17.67
CA GLU A 5 -0.88 5.83 -18.32
C GLU A 5 0.09 4.94 -17.54
N VAL A 6 0.00 4.96 -16.21
CA VAL A 6 0.86 4.17 -15.33
C VAL A 6 0.72 2.66 -15.59
N LEU A 7 -0.46 2.18 -16.01
CA LEU A 7 -0.68 0.77 -16.31
C LEU A 7 0.05 0.29 -17.57
N ARG A 8 0.46 1.22 -18.44
CA ARG A 8 1.25 0.97 -19.65
C ARG A 8 2.68 1.52 -19.51
N THR A 9 3.11 1.83 -18.29
CA THR A 9 4.43 2.40 -18.02
C THR A 9 5.42 1.30 -17.63
N THR A 10 6.63 1.36 -18.19
CA THR A 10 7.78 0.57 -17.76
C THR A 10 8.83 1.48 -17.12
N ILE A 11 9.72 0.89 -16.32
CA ILE A 11 10.79 1.59 -15.61
C ILE A 11 12.10 1.20 -16.27
N GLY A 12 12.80 2.17 -16.84
CA GLY A 12 14.15 1.98 -17.39
C GLY A 12 15.19 2.69 -16.53
N VAL A 13 16.45 2.41 -16.79
CA VAL A 13 17.60 3.08 -16.17
C VAL A 13 18.50 3.62 -17.28
N ASP A 14 18.88 4.90 -17.18
CA ASP A 14 19.91 5.51 -18.02
C ASP A 14 21.08 5.94 -17.13
N GLY A 15 22.19 5.20 -17.21
CA GLY A 15 23.28 5.31 -16.23
C GLY A 15 22.82 4.92 -14.82
N ASP A 16 22.76 5.90 -13.92
CA ASP A 16 22.27 5.73 -12.54
C ASP A 16 20.88 6.37 -12.33
N GLU A 17 20.27 6.97 -13.36
CA GLU A 17 18.98 7.66 -13.24
C GLU A 17 17.82 6.78 -13.74
N PRO A 18 16.85 6.42 -12.87
CA PRO A 18 15.65 5.73 -13.31
C PRO A 18 14.69 6.68 -14.03
N PHE A 19 14.03 6.20 -15.09
CA PHE A 19 13.02 6.95 -15.81
C PHE A 19 11.78 6.10 -16.10
N GLN A 20 10.64 6.77 -16.29
CA GLN A 20 9.38 6.16 -16.68
C GLN A 20 9.21 6.23 -18.20
N ARG A 21 8.91 5.11 -18.84
CA ARG A 21 8.55 5.03 -20.26
C ARG A 21 7.09 4.65 -20.40
N VAL A 22 6.28 5.61 -20.83
CA VAL A 22 4.86 5.34 -21.09
C VAL A 22 4.69 4.68 -22.47
N GLY A 23 4.25 3.43 -22.50
CA GLY A 23 3.96 2.67 -23.72
C GLY A 23 2.75 3.22 -24.49
N PRO A 24 2.44 2.75 -25.71
CA PRO A 24 1.35 3.30 -26.50
C PRO A 24 -0.03 2.96 -25.93
N ALA A 25 -1.04 3.80 -26.22
CA ALA A 25 -2.42 3.60 -25.72
C ALA A 25 -3.04 2.26 -26.18
N GLY A 26 -2.61 1.72 -27.33
CA GLY A 26 -3.10 0.45 -27.87
C GLY A 26 -2.62 -0.81 -27.14
N VAL A 27 -1.75 -0.71 -26.13
CA VAL A 27 -1.32 -1.87 -25.34
C VAL A 27 -2.50 -2.38 -24.52
N GLY A 28 -2.97 -3.58 -24.87
CA GLY A 28 -4.00 -4.31 -24.14
C GLY A 28 -3.44 -5.02 -22.90
N LEU A 29 -4.35 -5.48 -22.05
CA LEU A 29 -4.01 -6.30 -20.89
C LEU A 29 -3.62 -7.70 -21.37
N PRO A 30 -2.41 -8.21 -21.05
CA PRO A 30 -2.12 -9.62 -21.24
C PRO A 30 -3.09 -10.43 -20.38
N LEU A 31 -4.00 -11.16 -21.01
CA LEU A 31 -5.03 -11.95 -20.35
C LEU A 31 -4.86 -13.42 -20.71
N LYS A 32 -4.49 -14.24 -19.73
CA LYS A 32 -4.50 -15.70 -19.86
C LYS A 32 -5.89 -16.25 -19.57
N HIS A 33 -6.26 -17.33 -20.25
CA HIS A 33 -7.49 -18.05 -20.01
C HIS A 33 -7.15 -19.47 -19.57
N ASP A 34 -7.69 -19.87 -18.42
CA ASP A 34 -7.57 -21.23 -17.89
C ASP A 34 -8.98 -21.80 -17.72
N ASP A 35 -9.20 -23.04 -18.13
CA ASP A 35 -10.45 -23.77 -17.92
C ASP A 35 -10.18 -24.95 -17.00
N VAL A 36 -10.72 -24.89 -15.78
CA VAL A 36 -10.55 -25.93 -14.75
C VAL A 36 -11.81 -26.75 -14.54
N THR A 37 -12.80 -26.63 -15.43
CA THR A 37 -14.07 -27.35 -15.35
C THR A 37 -13.92 -28.87 -15.36
N LEU A 38 -12.83 -29.38 -15.97
CA LEU A 38 -12.48 -30.81 -16.03
C LEU A 38 -11.39 -31.22 -15.03
N ALA A 39 -10.95 -30.32 -14.15
CA ALA A 39 -9.96 -30.65 -13.14
C ALA A 39 -10.58 -31.58 -12.07
N ALA A 40 -9.78 -32.52 -11.56
CA ALA A 40 -10.22 -33.43 -10.49
C ALA A 40 -10.63 -32.67 -9.21
N ASP A 41 -9.93 -31.56 -8.94
CA ASP A 41 -10.29 -30.59 -7.89
C ASP A 41 -10.06 -29.17 -8.45
N ALA A 42 -11.15 -28.53 -8.86
CA ALA A 42 -11.13 -27.19 -9.42
C ALA A 42 -10.67 -26.14 -8.40
N ASN A 43 -11.00 -26.32 -7.10
CA ASN A 43 -10.64 -25.36 -6.05
C ASN A 43 -9.15 -25.44 -5.72
N ALA A 44 -8.59 -26.65 -5.60
CA ALA A 44 -7.15 -26.82 -5.41
C ALA A 44 -6.35 -26.28 -6.61
N THR A 45 -6.86 -26.51 -7.83
CA THR A 45 -6.25 -25.98 -9.04
C THR A 45 -6.30 -24.44 -9.05
N LEU A 46 -7.43 -23.84 -8.70
CA LEU A 46 -7.56 -22.39 -8.57
C LEU A 46 -6.59 -21.82 -7.52
N ALA A 47 -6.48 -22.42 -6.34
CA ALA A 47 -5.57 -21.97 -5.29
C ALA A 47 -4.10 -22.01 -5.76
N MET A 48 -3.71 -23.05 -6.49
CA MET A 48 -2.38 -23.14 -7.11
C MET A 48 -2.17 -22.04 -8.16
N LEU A 49 -3.17 -21.77 -9.01
CA LEU A 49 -3.08 -20.69 -10.00
C LEU A 49 -2.93 -19.32 -9.33
N ILE A 50 -3.67 -19.05 -8.25
CA ILE A 50 -3.55 -17.81 -7.46
C ILE A 50 -2.15 -17.67 -6.88
N SER A 51 -1.63 -18.73 -6.24
CA SER A 51 -0.29 -18.72 -5.65
C SER A 51 0.81 -18.47 -6.69
N ASN A 52 0.75 -19.18 -7.82
CA ASN A 52 1.70 -19.01 -8.93
C ASN A 52 1.63 -17.59 -9.51
N GLU A 53 0.43 -17.03 -9.63
CA GLU A 53 0.22 -15.68 -10.14
C GLU A 53 0.78 -14.62 -9.19
N ALA A 54 0.65 -14.81 -7.87
CA ALA A 54 1.20 -13.92 -6.85
C ALA A 54 2.74 -13.96 -6.79
N GLN A 55 3.36 -15.12 -7.08
CA GLN A 55 4.81 -15.31 -7.02
C GLN A 55 5.54 -15.00 -8.33
N ALA A 56 4.85 -15.04 -9.47
CA ALA A 56 5.49 -14.84 -10.76
C ALA A 56 5.99 -13.40 -10.91
N GLN A 57 7.27 -13.26 -11.27
CA GLN A 57 7.94 -11.96 -11.36
C GLN A 57 7.45 -11.13 -12.55
N PHE A 58 7.67 -9.82 -12.46
CA PHE A 58 7.55 -8.87 -13.57
C PHE A 58 8.95 -8.43 -13.99
N ASP A 59 9.15 -8.29 -15.30
CA ASP A 59 10.29 -7.55 -15.83
C ASP A 59 9.90 -6.07 -15.92
N VAL A 60 10.52 -5.23 -15.08
CA VAL A 60 10.16 -3.82 -14.93
C VAL A 60 10.54 -2.97 -16.14
N GLU A 61 11.54 -3.39 -16.91
CA GLU A 61 12.04 -2.68 -18.09
C GLU A 61 11.21 -3.00 -19.34
N VAL A 62 10.74 -4.25 -19.45
CA VAL A 62 9.97 -4.74 -20.60
C VAL A 62 8.46 -4.55 -20.43
N GLY A 63 7.93 -4.85 -19.24
CA GLY A 63 6.50 -4.79 -18.93
C GLY A 63 5.61 -5.69 -19.80
N PRO A 64 4.27 -5.46 -19.81
CA PRO A 64 3.56 -4.52 -18.94
C PRO A 64 3.57 -4.96 -17.47
N LEU A 65 3.48 -3.99 -16.56
CA LEU A 65 3.51 -4.22 -15.10
C LEU A 65 2.13 -4.53 -14.50
N ILE A 66 1.23 -5.01 -15.36
CA ILE A 66 -0.09 -5.50 -15.05
C ILE A 66 -0.38 -6.71 -15.95
N ARG A 67 -0.99 -7.75 -15.40
CA ARG A 67 -1.46 -8.91 -16.15
C ARG A 67 -2.77 -9.44 -15.56
N GLY A 68 -3.53 -10.14 -16.39
CA GLY A 68 -4.78 -10.77 -16.00
C GLY A 68 -4.77 -12.27 -16.28
N ARG A 69 -5.56 -13.01 -15.50
CA ARG A 69 -5.88 -14.41 -15.73
C ARG A 69 -7.36 -14.64 -15.44
N LEU A 70 -8.09 -15.11 -16.43
CA LEU A 70 -9.49 -15.52 -16.28
C LEU A 70 -9.56 -17.03 -16.16
N VAL A 71 -10.00 -17.51 -15.00
CA VAL A 71 -10.15 -18.93 -14.68
C VAL A 71 -11.63 -19.28 -14.73
N ARG A 72 -12.00 -20.21 -15.60
CA ARG A 72 -13.37 -20.73 -15.69
C ARG A 72 -13.55 -21.92 -14.76
N LEU A 73 -14.45 -21.79 -13.79
CA LEU A 73 -14.80 -22.84 -12.82
C LEU A 73 -15.97 -23.69 -13.31
N THR A 74 -17.00 -23.04 -13.86
CA THR A 74 -18.17 -23.68 -14.46
C THR A 74 -18.62 -22.90 -15.71
N VAL A 75 -19.81 -23.19 -16.25
CA VAL A 75 -20.37 -22.39 -17.36
C VAL A 75 -20.64 -20.95 -16.94
N ASP A 76 -21.12 -20.74 -15.71
CA ASP A 76 -21.57 -19.43 -15.23
C ASP A 76 -20.68 -18.85 -14.13
N ASP A 77 -19.65 -19.58 -13.69
CA ASP A 77 -18.76 -19.18 -12.61
C ASP A 77 -17.31 -19.05 -13.08
N HIS A 78 -16.74 -17.87 -12.84
CA HIS A 78 -15.42 -17.48 -13.29
C HIS A 78 -14.71 -16.64 -12.23
N VAL A 79 -13.39 -16.82 -12.13
CA VAL A 79 -12.52 -16.01 -11.28
C VAL A 79 -11.58 -15.20 -12.17
N LEU A 80 -11.61 -13.87 -12.03
CA LEU A 80 -10.68 -12.96 -12.68
C LEU A 80 -9.59 -12.57 -11.68
N LEU A 81 -8.36 -13.00 -11.96
CA LEU A 81 -7.17 -12.54 -11.26
C LEU A 81 -6.57 -11.36 -12.02
N ILE A 82 -6.32 -10.26 -11.32
CA ILE A 82 -5.53 -9.14 -11.84
C ILE A 82 -4.36 -8.91 -10.90
N THR A 83 -3.15 -8.92 -11.46
CA THR A 83 -1.91 -8.71 -10.71
C THR A 83 -1.21 -7.49 -11.26
N MET A 84 -0.86 -6.57 -10.37
CA MET A 84 -0.16 -5.32 -10.67
C MET A 84 1.13 -5.25 -9.85
N HIS A 85 2.19 -4.73 -10.45
CA HIS A 85 3.43 -4.46 -9.73
C HIS A 85 3.30 -3.19 -8.88
N ASN A 86 3.82 -3.20 -7.64
CA ASN A 86 3.76 -2.03 -6.75
C ASN A 86 4.55 -0.79 -7.24
N MET A 87 5.28 -0.89 -8.36
CA MET A 87 5.87 0.29 -9.03
C MET A 87 4.86 1.05 -9.91
N VAL A 88 3.67 0.48 -10.17
CA VAL A 88 2.62 1.13 -10.97
C VAL A 88 1.28 1.21 -10.23
N SER A 89 1.21 0.69 -9.01
CA SER A 89 0.00 0.63 -8.21
C SER A 89 0.29 0.66 -6.71
N ASP A 90 -0.72 1.05 -5.95
CA ASP A 90 -0.82 0.95 -4.49
C ASP A 90 -2.12 0.22 -4.10
N ASP A 91 -2.35 0.03 -2.79
CA ASP A 91 -3.57 -0.64 -2.31
C ASP A 91 -4.86 0.07 -2.79
N GLN A 92 -4.84 1.40 -2.85
CA GLN A 92 -6.00 2.17 -3.30
C GLN A 92 -6.24 2.05 -4.81
N SER A 93 -5.20 1.78 -5.59
CA SER A 93 -5.29 1.53 -7.03
C SER A 93 -6.14 0.31 -7.33
N VAL A 94 -6.13 -0.71 -6.47
CA VAL A 94 -7.00 -1.89 -6.61
C VAL A 94 -8.47 -1.51 -6.53
N ASN A 95 -8.85 -0.68 -5.55
CA ASN A 95 -10.23 -0.19 -5.40
C ASN A 95 -10.67 0.65 -6.61
N ILE A 96 -9.78 1.51 -7.11
CA ILE A 96 -10.03 2.34 -8.31
C ILE A 96 -10.21 1.44 -9.53
N LEU A 97 -9.32 0.47 -9.72
CA LEU A 97 -9.38 -0.47 -10.84
C LEU A 97 -10.67 -1.27 -10.82
N THR A 98 -11.06 -1.84 -9.68
CA THR A 98 -12.28 -2.65 -9.56
C THR A 98 -13.53 -1.83 -9.91
N ARG A 99 -13.64 -0.61 -9.37
CA ARG A 99 -14.76 0.31 -9.66
C ARG A 99 -14.81 0.67 -11.14
N GLU A 100 -13.70 1.09 -11.73
CA GLU A 100 -13.66 1.51 -13.12
C GLU A 100 -13.84 0.34 -14.09
N PHE A 101 -13.28 -0.84 -13.77
CA PHE A 101 -13.49 -2.07 -14.53
C PHE A 101 -14.97 -2.44 -14.57
N THR A 102 -15.65 -2.39 -13.42
CA THR A 102 -17.08 -2.72 -13.32
C THR A 102 -17.93 -1.79 -14.19
N GLU A 103 -17.64 -0.50 -14.16
CA GLU A 103 -18.32 0.50 -14.98
C GLU A 103 -18.06 0.30 -16.48
N LEU A 104 -16.79 0.13 -16.87
CA LEU A 104 -16.40 -0.10 -18.25
C LEU A 104 -17.01 -1.39 -18.81
N TYR A 105 -16.98 -2.48 -18.04
CA TYR A 105 -17.56 -3.76 -18.42
C TYR A 105 -19.08 -3.66 -18.58
N THR A 106 -19.76 -3.03 -17.61
CA THR A 106 -21.22 -2.83 -17.67
C THR A 106 -21.62 -1.98 -18.85
N ALA A 107 -20.89 -0.88 -19.11
CA ALA A 107 -21.12 0.00 -20.24
C ALA A 107 -20.98 -0.75 -21.57
N ALA A 108 -19.89 -1.50 -21.76
CA ALA A 108 -19.66 -2.32 -22.93
C ALA A 108 -20.77 -3.39 -23.12
N ARG A 109 -21.15 -4.09 -22.04
CA ARG A 109 -22.21 -5.12 -22.08
C ARG A 109 -23.58 -4.56 -22.47
N THR A 110 -23.88 -3.33 -22.06
CA THR A 110 -25.18 -2.68 -22.30
C THR A 110 -25.19 -1.76 -23.52
N GLY A 111 -24.08 -1.66 -24.25
CA GLY A 111 -23.97 -0.82 -25.45
C GLY A 111 -24.06 0.68 -25.16
N ARG A 112 -23.80 1.11 -23.92
CA ARG A 112 -23.81 2.52 -23.52
C ARG A 112 -22.39 3.06 -23.38
N PRO A 113 -22.17 4.38 -23.50
CA PRO A 113 -20.89 4.97 -23.13
C PRO A 113 -20.61 4.81 -21.63
N PRO A 114 -19.34 4.65 -21.21
CA PRO A 114 -18.97 4.61 -19.81
C PRO A 114 -19.13 6.00 -19.16
N GLN A 115 -19.60 6.02 -17.92
CA GLN A 115 -19.84 7.22 -17.11
C GLN A 115 -18.65 7.48 -16.18
N LEU A 116 -17.46 7.67 -16.78
CA LEU A 116 -16.25 8.00 -16.04
C LEU A 116 -15.82 9.43 -16.35
N ALA A 117 -15.74 10.27 -15.31
CA ALA A 117 -15.19 11.61 -15.46
C ALA A 117 -13.76 11.55 -16.04
N PRO A 118 -13.37 12.50 -16.89
CA PRO A 118 -12.00 12.57 -17.38
C PRO A 118 -11.02 12.72 -16.21
N LEU A 119 -9.85 12.12 -16.35
CA LEU A 119 -8.75 12.34 -15.41
C LEU A 119 -8.09 13.67 -15.76
N PRO A 120 -8.03 14.64 -14.83
CA PRO A 120 -7.46 15.96 -15.12
C PRO A 120 -5.94 15.93 -15.27
N VAL A 121 -5.29 14.89 -14.74
CA VAL A 121 -3.85 14.64 -14.75
C VAL A 121 -3.60 13.13 -14.80
N GLN A 122 -2.37 12.73 -15.11
CA GLN A 122 -1.87 11.37 -15.05
C GLN A 122 -0.80 11.22 -13.96
N TYR A 123 -0.40 9.98 -13.66
CA TYR A 123 0.63 9.74 -12.63
C TYR A 123 1.96 10.43 -12.97
N ALA A 124 2.34 10.47 -14.26
CA ALA A 124 3.55 11.16 -14.70
C ALA A 124 3.52 12.67 -14.38
N ASP A 125 2.36 13.32 -14.53
CA ASP A 125 2.19 14.73 -14.16
C ASP A 125 2.36 14.93 -12.65
N TYR A 126 1.82 14.01 -11.84
CA TYR A 126 2.02 14.03 -10.39
C TYR A 126 3.49 13.84 -10.00
N ALA A 127 4.20 12.90 -10.63
CA ALA A 127 5.61 12.65 -10.34
C ALA A 127 6.49 13.87 -10.67
N LEU A 128 6.23 14.53 -11.81
CA LEU A 128 6.89 15.78 -12.17
C LEU A 128 6.54 16.92 -11.22
N TRP A 129 5.26 17.04 -10.84
CA TRP A 129 4.82 18.02 -9.86
C TRP A 129 5.51 17.81 -8.50
N GLN A 130 5.58 16.58 -8.01
CA GLN A 130 6.22 16.24 -6.73
C GLN A 130 7.71 16.59 -6.75
N ARG A 131 8.42 16.26 -7.84
CA ARG A 131 9.83 16.61 -8.03
C ARG A 131 10.05 18.14 -7.99
N ASN A 132 9.18 18.91 -8.62
CA ASN A 132 9.29 20.36 -8.67
C ASN A 132 8.83 21.04 -7.37
N TRP A 133 7.91 20.41 -6.62
CA TRP A 133 7.39 20.94 -5.37
C TRP A 133 8.35 20.72 -4.20
N LEU A 134 9.17 19.65 -4.24
CA LEU A 134 10.25 19.40 -3.27
C LEU A 134 11.42 20.38 -3.49
N THR A 135 11.18 21.65 -3.17
CA THR A 135 12.22 22.68 -3.13
C THR A 135 13.22 22.38 -2.01
N GLU A 136 14.40 22.97 -2.11
CA GLU A 136 15.47 22.82 -1.11
C GLU A 136 14.99 23.20 0.30
N GLU A 137 14.21 24.29 0.43
CA GLU A 137 13.62 24.74 1.69
C GLU A 137 12.64 23.71 2.29
N ILE A 138 11.78 23.10 1.46
CA ILE A 138 10.83 22.08 1.94
C ILE A 138 11.59 20.83 2.37
N LEU A 139 12.57 20.40 1.59
CA LEU A 139 13.42 19.26 1.92
C LEU A 139 14.19 19.48 3.23
N GLU A 140 14.78 20.67 3.42
CA GLU A 140 15.49 21.02 4.66
C GLU A 140 14.55 20.98 5.86
N ARG A 141 13.38 21.64 5.78
CA ARG A 141 12.39 21.66 6.86
C ARG A 141 11.90 20.25 7.23
N GLN A 142 11.61 19.41 6.23
CA GLN A 142 11.21 18.02 6.43
C GLN A 142 12.35 17.22 7.08
N SER A 143 13.58 17.39 6.61
CA SER A 143 14.77 16.70 7.11
C SER A 143 15.10 17.09 8.55
N GLU A 144 14.99 18.36 8.91
CA GLU A 144 15.19 18.83 10.28
C GLU A 144 14.16 18.25 11.25
N TYR A 145 12.90 18.16 10.83
CA TYR A 145 11.86 17.52 11.62
C TYR A 145 12.19 16.04 11.84
N TRP A 146 12.44 15.28 10.77
CA TRP A 146 12.73 13.86 10.87
C TRP A 146 14.03 13.55 11.61
N GLY A 147 15.08 14.36 11.39
CA GLY A 147 16.35 14.24 12.11
C GLY A 147 16.19 14.43 13.62
N ARG A 148 15.34 15.36 14.06
CA ARG A 148 15.01 15.52 15.49
C ARG A 148 14.13 14.40 16.01
N MET A 149 13.10 14.01 15.27
CA MET A 149 12.13 13.01 15.71
C MET A 149 12.71 11.61 15.82
N LEU A 150 13.67 11.27 14.95
CA LEU A 150 14.36 9.97 14.94
C LEU A 150 15.69 10.00 15.70
N ALA A 151 16.01 11.11 16.37
CA ALA A 151 17.25 11.24 17.14
C ALA A 151 17.28 10.23 18.29
N GLY A 152 18.29 9.36 18.30
CA GLY A 152 18.42 8.31 19.31
C GLY A 152 17.39 7.20 19.19
N ALA A 153 16.69 7.11 18.05
CA ALA A 153 15.82 5.98 17.74
C ALA A 153 16.62 4.67 17.70
N PRO A 154 16.06 3.55 18.22
CA PRO A 154 16.69 2.26 18.04
C PRO A 154 16.66 1.86 16.56
N THR A 155 17.78 1.33 16.08
CA THR A 155 17.91 0.87 14.68
C THR A 155 17.24 -0.48 14.43
N VAL A 156 17.04 -1.28 15.48
CA VAL A 156 16.46 -2.62 15.39
C VAL A 156 15.47 -2.86 16.52
N LEU A 157 14.27 -3.31 16.16
CA LEU A 157 13.30 -3.88 17.08
C LEU A 157 13.70 -5.32 17.43
N ARG A 158 13.87 -5.60 18.72
CA ARG A 158 14.37 -6.87 19.27
C ARG A 158 13.23 -7.69 19.88
N VAL A 159 12.27 -8.08 19.05
CA VAL A 159 11.25 -9.05 19.46
C VAL A 159 11.83 -10.47 19.51
N PRO A 160 11.31 -11.36 20.39
CA PRO A 160 11.70 -12.77 20.39
C PRO A 160 11.40 -13.40 19.02
N THR A 161 12.39 -14.06 18.44
CA THR A 161 12.27 -14.77 17.16
C THR A 161 12.57 -16.26 17.35
N ASP A 162 11.81 -17.13 16.68
CA ASP A 162 12.03 -18.58 16.74
C ASP A 162 13.35 -19.01 16.08
N TRP A 163 13.83 -18.21 15.12
CA TRP A 163 15.04 -18.47 14.32
C TRP A 163 15.94 -17.23 14.29
N PRO A 164 17.27 -17.39 14.14
CA PRO A 164 18.18 -16.26 13.99
C PRO A 164 17.90 -15.48 12.71
N ARG A 165 18.09 -14.15 12.76
CA ARG A 165 17.94 -13.29 11.59
C ARG A 165 18.98 -13.65 10.52
N PRO A 166 18.57 -13.95 9.27
CA PRO A 166 19.51 -14.25 8.19
C PRO A 166 20.29 -13.00 7.79
N THR A 167 21.50 -13.19 7.24
CA THR A 167 22.36 -12.09 6.76
C THR A 167 21.83 -11.43 5.49
N ARG A 168 21.03 -12.16 4.70
CA ARG A 168 20.30 -11.66 3.54
C ARG A 168 18.81 -11.73 3.84
N GLN A 169 18.09 -10.65 3.54
CA GLN A 169 16.64 -10.61 3.69
C GLN A 169 15.98 -11.68 2.81
N ASP A 170 15.16 -12.52 3.44
CA ASP A 170 14.28 -13.46 2.77
C ASP A 170 12.91 -12.77 2.58
N PRO A 171 12.38 -12.66 1.34
CA PRO A 171 11.05 -12.11 1.10
C PRO A 171 9.92 -13.06 1.54
N GLY A 172 10.23 -14.29 1.93
CA GLY A 172 9.26 -15.26 2.43
C GLY A 172 8.49 -14.74 3.64
N GLY A 173 7.17 -14.91 3.61
CA GLY A 173 6.26 -14.51 4.67
C GLY A 173 5.01 -15.37 4.70
N SER A 174 4.28 -15.30 5.81
CA SER A 174 2.97 -15.92 5.98
C SER A 174 2.04 -14.93 6.68
N CYS A 175 0.73 -15.14 6.55
CA CYS A 175 -0.30 -14.33 7.19
C CYS A 175 -1.08 -15.16 8.18
N VAL A 176 -1.38 -14.59 9.35
CA VAL A 176 -2.34 -15.15 10.31
C VAL A 176 -3.51 -14.18 10.37
N GLU A 177 -4.64 -14.60 9.83
CA GLU A 177 -5.88 -13.83 9.90
C GLU A 177 -6.55 -14.00 11.25
N PHE A 178 -7.01 -12.88 11.82
CA PHE A 178 -7.81 -12.88 13.04
C PHE A 178 -8.84 -11.75 12.99
N VAL A 179 -9.92 -11.91 13.74
CA VAL A 179 -11.01 -10.93 13.83
C VAL A 179 -11.32 -10.65 15.29
N TRP A 180 -11.45 -9.38 15.65
CA TRP A 180 -11.96 -9.01 16.96
C TRP A 180 -13.48 -9.12 17.00
N HIS A 181 -13.98 -9.84 18.00
CA HIS A 181 -15.41 -9.93 18.30
C HIS A 181 -16.03 -8.54 18.55
N GLU A 182 -17.28 -8.38 18.14
CA GLU A 182 -18.03 -7.12 18.15
C GLU A 182 -18.04 -6.39 19.51
N PRO A 183 -18.18 -7.06 20.68
CA PRO A 183 -18.13 -6.39 21.97
C PRO A 183 -16.82 -5.64 22.23
N LEU A 184 -15.67 -6.23 21.84
CA LEU A 184 -14.36 -5.59 22.00
C LEU A 184 -14.21 -4.41 21.05
N THR A 185 -14.59 -4.58 19.78
CA THR A 185 -14.52 -3.52 18.77
C THR A 185 -15.35 -2.31 19.19
N THR A 186 -16.57 -2.54 19.69
CA THR A 186 -17.46 -1.48 20.20
C THR A 186 -16.82 -0.73 21.37
N GLN A 187 -16.20 -1.45 22.31
CA GLN A 187 -15.52 -0.83 23.45
C GLN A 187 -14.30 0.00 23.02
N LEU A 188 -13.50 -0.51 22.08
CA LEU A 188 -12.35 0.23 21.55
C LEU A 188 -12.78 1.53 20.84
N ILE A 189 -13.85 1.48 20.06
CA ILE A 189 -14.43 2.68 19.40
C ILE A 189 -14.87 3.70 20.46
N ALA A 190 -15.60 3.26 21.49
CA ALA A 190 -16.07 4.15 22.56
C ALA A 190 -14.90 4.77 23.34
N GLN A 191 -13.83 4.01 23.63
CA GLN A 191 -12.62 4.54 24.26
C GLN A 191 -11.92 5.55 23.36
N SER A 192 -11.77 5.26 22.07
CA SER A 192 -11.17 6.18 21.10
C SER A 192 -11.90 7.53 21.13
N GLN A 193 -13.24 7.51 21.08
CA GLN A 193 -14.06 8.71 21.15
C GLN A 193 -13.88 9.48 22.47
N ARG A 194 -13.80 8.77 23.61
CA ARG A 194 -13.61 9.38 24.93
C ARG A 194 -12.28 10.14 25.05
N PHE A 195 -11.23 9.65 24.40
CA PHE A 195 -9.91 10.30 24.37
C PHE A 195 -9.73 11.25 23.18
N GLY A 196 -10.76 11.44 22.33
CA GLY A 196 -10.67 12.30 21.15
C GLY A 196 -9.73 11.76 20.06
N THR A 197 -9.47 10.46 20.04
CA THR A 197 -8.60 9.79 19.07
C THR A 197 -9.39 8.93 18.09
N THR A 198 -8.75 8.53 17.00
CA THR A 198 -9.32 7.52 16.09
C THR A 198 -9.08 6.10 16.61
N LEU A 199 -9.87 5.13 16.14
CA LEU A 199 -9.64 3.72 16.43
C LEU A 199 -8.23 3.27 16.00
N PHE A 200 -7.74 3.81 14.88
CA PHE A 200 -6.39 3.56 14.40
C PHE A 200 -5.33 3.94 15.43
N VAL A 201 -5.41 5.14 16.02
CA VAL A 201 -4.48 5.59 17.07
C VAL A 201 -4.53 4.68 18.30
N THR A 202 -5.73 4.28 18.71
CA THR A 202 -5.91 3.39 19.87
C THR A 202 -5.30 2.01 19.63
N VAL A 203 -5.51 1.42 18.45
CA VAL A 203 -4.90 0.14 18.07
C VAL A 203 -3.38 0.27 17.94
N LEU A 204 -2.89 1.36 17.33
CA LEU A 204 -1.46 1.61 17.18
C LEU A 204 -0.75 1.79 18.53
N ALA A 205 -1.36 2.48 19.48
CA ALA A 205 -0.85 2.59 20.85
C ALA A 205 -0.80 1.23 21.55
N GLY A 206 -1.84 0.41 21.39
CA GLY A 206 -1.86 -0.97 21.90
C GLY A 206 -0.78 -1.84 21.26
N TRP A 207 -0.55 -1.69 19.95
CA TRP A 207 0.51 -2.37 19.21
C TRP A 207 1.90 -1.97 19.70
N ALA A 208 2.15 -0.66 19.88
CA ALA A 208 3.40 -0.18 20.45
C ALA A 208 3.63 -0.74 21.86
N LEU A 209 2.61 -0.75 22.71
CA LEU A 209 2.71 -1.32 24.05
C LEU A 209 3.04 -2.83 24.01
N LEU A 210 2.40 -3.60 23.12
CA LEU A 210 2.69 -5.01 22.93
C LEU A 210 4.15 -5.22 22.51
N LEU A 211 4.62 -4.47 21.51
CA LEU A 211 6.00 -4.56 21.02
C LEU A 211 7.02 -4.20 22.09
N ALA A 212 6.75 -3.19 22.92
CA ALA A 212 7.61 -2.83 24.03
C ALA A 212 7.69 -3.93 25.09
N ARG A 213 6.55 -4.55 25.42
CA ARG A 213 6.50 -5.66 26.39
C ARG A 213 7.23 -6.90 25.88
N LEU A 214 7.14 -7.20 24.58
CA LEU A 214 7.84 -8.33 23.97
C LEU A 214 9.35 -8.08 23.84
N SER A 215 9.75 -6.87 23.45
CA SER A 215 11.16 -6.55 23.18
C SER A 215 11.94 -6.04 24.39
N GLY A 216 11.25 -5.60 25.44
CA GLY A 216 11.85 -4.87 26.56
C GLY A 216 12.35 -3.47 26.19
N GLN A 217 11.97 -2.94 25.02
CA GLN A 217 12.38 -1.60 24.57
C GLN A 217 11.33 -0.56 24.91
N GLU A 218 11.76 0.56 25.49
CA GLU A 218 10.88 1.69 25.83
C GLU A 218 10.64 2.60 24.62
N LYS A 219 11.63 2.75 23.73
CA LYS A 219 11.49 3.51 22.48
C LYS A 219 11.29 2.56 21.32
N LEU A 220 10.31 2.85 20.48
CA LEU A 220 9.94 2.04 19.34
C LEU A 220 9.81 2.90 18.10
N ILE A 221 10.19 2.31 16.96
CA ILE A 221 9.95 2.87 15.64
C ILE A 221 8.91 2.00 14.93
N ILE A 222 7.83 2.62 14.47
CA ILE A 222 6.74 1.95 13.78
C ILE A 222 6.47 2.69 12.47
N GLU A 223 6.57 1.98 11.35
CA GLU A 223 6.18 2.47 10.03
C GLU A 223 4.66 2.50 9.89
N MET A 224 4.12 3.56 9.29
CA MET A 224 2.69 3.72 9.03
C MET A 224 2.46 4.02 7.54
N PRO A 225 2.06 3.04 6.73
CA PRO A 225 1.69 3.29 5.34
C PRO A 225 0.53 4.30 5.25
N SER A 226 0.70 5.32 4.41
CA SER A 226 -0.29 6.35 4.09
C SER A 226 -0.57 6.31 2.60
N ALA A 227 -1.85 6.36 2.20
CA ALA A 227 -2.24 6.43 0.80
C ALA A 227 -1.74 7.70 0.09
N ASN A 228 -1.37 8.75 0.84
CA ASN A 228 -0.75 9.99 0.36
C ASN A 228 -1.51 10.68 -0.81
N ARG A 229 -2.85 10.56 -0.83
CA ARG A 229 -3.73 11.15 -1.84
C ARG A 229 -4.44 12.37 -1.27
N THR A 230 -3.67 13.41 -0.96
CA THR A 230 -4.14 14.62 -0.26
C THR A 230 -4.87 15.62 -1.17
N ARG A 231 -4.86 15.40 -2.49
CA ARG A 231 -5.45 16.30 -3.50
C ARG A 231 -6.57 15.63 -4.28
N ALA A 232 -7.61 16.38 -4.60
CA ALA A 232 -8.79 15.86 -5.29
C ALA A 232 -8.45 15.27 -6.68
N GLU A 233 -7.50 15.88 -7.38
CA GLU A 233 -7.04 15.52 -8.72
C GLU A 233 -6.41 14.12 -8.78
N ILE A 234 -5.78 13.67 -7.68
CA ILE A 234 -5.06 12.39 -7.62
C ILE A 234 -5.85 11.26 -6.94
N THR A 235 -6.99 11.56 -6.32
CA THR A 235 -7.83 10.56 -5.60
C THR A 235 -8.37 9.44 -6.49
N ARG A 236 -8.46 9.68 -7.80
CA ARG A 236 -8.99 8.73 -8.80
C ARG A 236 -7.91 8.08 -9.66
N LEU A 237 -6.63 8.38 -9.44
CA LEU A 237 -5.55 7.86 -10.27
C LEU A 237 -5.09 6.49 -9.80
N ILE A 238 -4.78 5.61 -10.75
CA ILE A 238 -3.92 4.46 -10.43
C ILE A 238 -2.48 4.97 -10.38
N GLY A 239 -1.68 4.44 -9.46
CA GLY A 239 -0.25 4.76 -9.33
C GLY A 239 0.28 4.45 -7.93
N PRO A 240 1.61 4.40 -7.75
CA PRO A 240 2.22 4.19 -6.44
C PRO A 240 2.29 5.52 -5.67
N PHE A 241 1.22 5.89 -4.99
CA PHE A 241 1.21 7.10 -4.16
C PHE A 241 1.70 6.85 -2.74
N THR A 242 1.66 5.59 -2.28
CA THR A 242 1.98 5.22 -0.89
C THR A 242 3.29 5.84 -0.42
N ASN A 243 3.21 6.57 0.69
CA ASN A 243 4.39 6.89 1.50
C ASN A 243 4.26 6.21 2.86
N THR A 244 5.38 5.99 3.53
CA THR A 244 5.43 5.19 4.77
C THR A 244 6.08 5.99 5.89
N PRO A 245 5.48 7.12 6.33
CA PRO A 245 6.07 7.90 7.43
C PRO A 245 6.32 7.02 8.66
N THR A 246 7.40 7.35 9.35
CA THR A 246 7.89 6.58 10.48
C THR A 246 7.49 7.25 11.78
N LEU A 247 6.98 6.49 12.74
CA LEU A 247 6.51 7.01 14.03
C LEU A 247 7.45 6.53 15.13
N GLN A 248 7.96 7.46 15.93
CA GLN A 248 8.62 7.14 17.18
C GLN A 248 7.61 7.18 18.33
N VAL A 249 7.52 6.08 19.08
CA VAL A 249 6.72 5.98 20.30
C VAL A 249 7.67 5.76 21.48
N ASP A 250 7.50 6.54 22.54
CA ASP A 250 8.35 6.50 23.74
C ASP A 250 7.48 6.14 24.96
N LEU A 251 7.72 4.93 25.47
CA LEU A 251 7.06 4.33 26.63
C LEU A 251 7.91 4.45 27.91
N SER A 252 9.00 5.22 27.90
CA SER A 252 9.80 5.47 29.09
C SER A 252 8.99 6.15 30.18
N GLY A 253 9.28 5.80 31.44
CA GLY A 253 8.57 6.35 32.60
C GLY A 253 7.15 5.81 32.82
N ASP A 254 6.77 4.71 32.15
CA ASP A 254 5.49 4.00 32.31
C ASP A 254 4.26 4.93 32.15
N PRO A 255 4.04 5.48 30.94
CA PRO A 255 2.98 6.45 30.72
C PRO A 255 1.59 5.85 30.94
N THR A 256 0.66 6.66 31.44
CA THR A 256 -0.75 6.28 31.48
C THR A 256 -1.30 6.05 30.07
N VAL A 257 -2.37 5.26 29.94
CA VAL A 257 -3.04 5.02 28.65
C VAL A 257 -3.43 6.32 27.95
N GLY A 258 -3.94 7.31 28.70
CA GLY A 258 -4.31 8.61 28.14
C GLY A 258 -3.11 9.37 27.57
N ALA A 259 -1.99 9.39 28.30
CA ALA A 259 -0.76 10.04 27.83
C ALA A 259 -0.16 9.35 26.60
N LEU A 260 -0.18 8.01 26.55
CA LEU A 260 0.27 7.26 25.39
C LEU A 260 -0.62 7.53 24.16
N LEU A 261 -1.94 7.56 24.33
CA LEU A 261 -2.87 7.87 23.25
C LEU A 261 -2.65 9.28 22.70
N GLU A 262 -2.45 10.27 23.57
CA GLU A 262 -2.17 11.65 23.18
C GLU A 262 -0.83 11.77 22.41
N GLN A 263 0.21 11.10 22.91
CA GLN A 263 1.53 11.05 22.27
C GLN A 263 1.45 10.43 20.87
N VAL A 264 0.81 9.26 20.75
CA VAL A 264 0.66 8.56 19.46
C VAL A 264 -0.22 9.37 18.50
N ASN A 265 -1.32 9.97 18.98
CA ASN A 265 -2.16 10.85 18.16
C ASN A 265 -1.36 12.02 17.60
N THR A 266 -0.57 12.68 18.45
CA THR A 266 0.30 13.79 18.08
C THR A 266 1.34 13.36 17.05
N ALA A 267 2.00 12.21 17.27
CA ALA A 267 2.97 11.66 16.34
C ALA A 267 2.36 11.35 14.97
N VAL A 268 1.16 10.76 14.93
CA VAL A 268 0.43 10.47 13.68
C VAL A 268 0.09 11.75 12.93
N LEU A 269 -0.42 12.78 13.62
CA LEU A 269 -0.76 14.06 12.99
C LEU A 269 0.47 14.74 12.40
N TRP A 270 1.58 14.80 13.14
CA TRP A 270 2.80 15.42 12.61
C TRP A 270 3.45 14.61 11.51
N ALA A 271 3.43 13.27 11.59
CA ALA A 271 3.88 12.41 10.52
C ALA A 271 3.12 12.67 9.21
N GLN A 272 1.82 12.98 9.28
CA GLN A 272 1.04 13.39 8.10
C GLN A 272 1.42 14.78 7.59
N VAL A 273 1.76 15.73 8.47
CA VAL A 273 2.25 17.06 8.07
C VAL A 273 3.62 16.95 7.38
N TYR A 274 4.47 16.03 7.83
CA TYR A 274 5.83 15.83 7.33
C TYR A 274 5.95 14.59 6.42
N GLN A 275 4.87 14.20 5.73
CA GLN A 275 4.83 13.01 4.87
C GLN A 275 5.32 13.27 3.44
N ASP A 276 5.79 14.46 3.10
CA ASP A 276 6.17 14.72 1.70
C ASP A 276 7.60 14.31 1.38
N LEU A 277 8.42 14.05 2.40
CA LEU A 277 9.75 13.48 2.20
C LEU A 277 9.60 12.01 1.80
N PRO A 278 10.00 11.63 0.58
CA PRO A 278 9.95 10.24 0.17
C PRO A 278 10.98 9.47 0.99
N LEU A 279 10.52 8.45 1.73
CA LEU A 279 11.43 7.50 2.37
C LEU A 279 11.97 6.58 1.29
N ILE A 280 13.17 6.89 0.82
CA ILE A 280 13.90 6.04 -0.12
C ILE A 280 14.37 4.82 0.67
N ARG A 281 13.87 3.63 0.30
CA ARG A 281 14.45 2.35 0.71
C ARG A 281 15.56 1.95 -0.24
#